data_AF-A0A2K3P009-F1
#
_entry.id   AF-A0A2K3P009-F1
#
_cell.length_a   1.000
_cell.length_b   1.000
_cell.length_c   1.000
_cell.angle_alpha   90.00
_cell.angle_beta   90.00
_cell.angle_gamma   90.00
#
_symmetry.space_group_name_H-M   'P 1'
#
loop_
_entity.id
_entity.type
_entity.pdbx_description
1 polymer ?
#
loop_
_entity_poly.entity_id
_entity_poly.type
_entity_poly.pdbx_seq_one_letter_code
_entity_poly.pdbx_strand_id
1 'polypeptide(L)'
;FRPLPGRLNVVLTRSGSFDNAAVENVVICTSMSSALQLLAASPYSTSIERIFVIGGGEIFREALNAPECEAIHVTEIQANIECDTFMPPIDTTIFRPWYSSFPKVENNIRYSFTTYVRVRSSAPEPLSQNSDSLFDNNSASKKFEVQNFSFLPKMIFERHGEYMYLNLVQEIISQGTTKGDRTGTGTLSTFGCQMRFNLRRSFPLLTTKVLQEKGIHIWDDNASREFLDSIGLSDREEGDLGPVYGFQWRHFGARYTNMHNDYTGQGIDQLLDVINKIKHNPDDRRIILSAWNPADLKLMALPPCHMFAQFYVANGELSCQMYQRSADMGLGVPFNIASYALLTCMIAHICGLVPGDFIHDIGDAHVYQTHVKPLQDQLHNLPKPFPTLKINPQKKDIDSFVATDFKLIGYDPHQKIEMKMAV
;
A
#
# COMPACT_ATOMS: atom_id res chain seq x y z
N PHE A 1 14.79 -24.92 -27.36
CA PHE A 1 14.64 -23.62 -28.03
C PHE A 1 15.97 -22.86 -28.15
N ARG A 2 17.05 -23.47 -28.67
CA ARG A 2 18.34 -22.79 -28.81
C ARG A 2 18.69 -22.73 -30.31
N PRO A 3 19.03 -21.57 -30.89
CA PRO A 3 19.03 -20.21 -30.30
C PRO A 3 17.60 -19.69 -30.05
N LEU A 4 17.48 -18.61 -29.26
CA LEU A 4 16.20 -17.93 -29.05
C LEU A 4 15.80 -17.17 -30.34
N PRO A 5 14.61 -17.43 -30.91
CA PRO A 5 14.20 -16.82 -32.18
C PRO A 5 14.00 -15.31 -32.03
N GLY A 6 14.28 -14.59 -33.12
CA GLY A 6 14.12 -13.14 -33.24
C GLY A 6 15.11 -12.31 -32.43
N ARG A 7 16.19 -12.92 -31.92
CA ARG A 7 17.15 -12.30 -31.00
C ARG A 7 18.58 -12.70 -31.35
N LEU A 8 19.52 -11.78 -31.11
CA LEU A 8 20.94 -12.10 -31.02
C LEU A 8 21.21 -12.77 -29.67
N ASN A 9 21.80 -13.96 -29.69
CA ASN A 9 22.12 -14.73 -28.50
C ASN A 9 23.61 -14.54 -28.16
N VAL A 10 23.90 -13.99 -26.99
CA VAL A 10 25.27 -13.81 -26.52
C VAL A 10 25.57 -14.85 -25.44
N VAL A 11 26.59 -15.67 -25.67
CA VAL A 11 27.01 -16.72 -24.73
C VAL A 11 28.33 -16.34 -24.10
N LEU A 12 28.35 -16.24 -22.77
CA LEU A 12 29.57 -16.01 -22.00
C LEU A 12 30.21 -17.33 -21.63
N THR A 13 31.44 -17.59 -22.08
CA THR A 13 32.19 -18.80 -21.71
C THR A 13 33.70 -18.56 -21.64
N ARG A 14 34.35 -19.22 -20.68
CA ARG A 14 35.82 -19.24 -20.51
C ARG A 14 36.47 -20.44 -21.22
N SER A 15 35.69 -21.46 -21.58
CA SER A 15 36.18 -22.60 -22.34
C SER A 15 36.20 -22.23 -23.83
N GLY A 16 37.35 -21.83 -24.36
CA GLY A 16 37.53 -21.37 -25.75
C GLY A 16 37.25 -22.39 -26.85
N SER A 17 36.52 -23.47 -26.54
CA SER A 17 36.17 -24.56 -27.45
C SER A 17 34.63 -24.68 -27.53
N PHE A 18 34.03 -23.92 -28.45
CA PHE A 18 32.73 -24.28 -29.01
C PHE A 18 32.95 -24.49 -30.50
N ASP A 19 32.54 -25.65 -31.02
CA ASP A 19 32.69 -25.96 -32.44
C ASP A 19 31.87 -24.94 -33.25
N ASN A 20 32.61 -24.11 -34.01
CA ASN A 20 32.13 -22.99 -34.83
C ASN A 20 31.34 -23.46 -36.07
N ALA A 21 30.39 -24.39 -35.94
CA ALA A 21 29.30 -24.40 -36.90
C ALA A 21 28.54 -23.09 -36.65
N ALA A 22 28.73 -22.10 -37.54
CA ALA A 22 28.20 -20.75 -37.43
C ALA A 22 26.68 -20.76 -37.21
N VAL A 23 26.26 -20.88 -35.96
CA VAL A 23 24.84 -20.79 -35.60
C VAL A 23 24.49 -19.33 -35.77
N GLU A 24 23.68 -19.06 -36.78
CA GLU A 24 23.23 -17.72 -37.10
C GLU A 24 22.63 -17.05 -35.86
N ASN A 25 22.97 -15.78 -35.64
CA ASN A 25 22.55 -15.00 -34.48
C ASN A 25 23.05 -15.51 -33.12
N VAL A 26 24.23 -16.15 -33.08
CA VAL A 26 24.94 -16.48 -31.83
C VAL A 26 26.35 -15.88 -31.84
N VAL A 27 26.71 -15.18 -30.76
CA VAL A 27 28.07 -14.68 -30.53
C VAL A 27 28.60 -15.17 -29.18
N ILE A 28 29.90 -15.44 -29.15
CA ILE A 28 30.59 -15.95 -27.96
C ILE A 28 31.52 -14.87 -27.42
N CYS A 29 31.49 -14.68 -26.12
CA CYS A 29 32.31 -13.70 -25.39
C CYS A 29 32.88 -14.33 -24.13
N THR A 30 34.01 -13.81 -23.64
CA THR A 30 34.68 -14.36 -22.44
C THR A 30 34.21 -13.72 -21.15
N SER A 31 33.62 -12.52 -21.22
CA SER A 31 33.07 -11.77 -20.09
C SER A 31 31.90 -10.88 -20.50
N MET A 32 31.15 -10.38 -19.52
CA MET A 32 30.09 -9.40 -19.77
C MET A 32 30.67 -8.11 -20.36
N SER A 33 31.83 -7.64 -19.86
CA SER A 33 32.50 -6.45 -20.40
C SER A 33 32.87 -6.62 -21.88
N SER A 34 33.43 -7.77 -22.28
CA SER A 34 33.76 -8.01 -23.70
C SER A 34 32.51 -8.09 -24.56
N ALA A 35 31.42 -8.65 -24.04
CA ALA A 35 30.14 -8.69 -24.74
C ALA A 35 29.55 -7.30 -24.94
N LEU A 36 29.53 -6.46 -23.90
CA LEU A 36 29.04 -5.08 -24.01
C LEU A 36 29.89 -4.26 -24.99
N GLN A 37 31.22 -4.43 -24.98
CA GLN A 37 32.11 -3.77 -25.94
C GLN A 37 31.85 -4.21 -27.38
N LEU A 38 31.62 -5.52 -27.61
CA LEU A 38 31.27 -6.05 -28.93
C LEU A 38 29.93 -5.46 -29.42
N LEU A 39 28.93 -5.44 -28.55
CA LEU A 39 27.59 -4.93 -28.89
C LEU A 39 27.57 -3.41 -29.10
N ALA A 40 28.50 -2.68 -28.49
CA ALA A 40 28.69 -1.25 -28.72
C ALA A 40 29.39 -0.93 -30.06
N ALA A 41 29.92 -1.93 -30.77
CA ALA A 41 30.58 -1.77 -32.07
C ALA A 41 29.65 -2.09 -33.25
N SER A 42 29.96 -1.55 -34.42
CA SER A 42 29.28 -1.89 -35.68
C SER A 42 29.54 -3.38 -36.04
N PRO A 43 28.54 -4.12 -36.56
CA PRO A 43 27.20 -3.68 -36.95
C PRO A 43 26.14 -3.77 -35.84
N TYR A 44 26.50 -4.22 -34.63
CA TYR A 44 25.54 -4.46 -33.55
C TYR A 44 24.98 -3.16 -32.97
N SER A 45 25.81 -2.12 -32.85
CA SER A 45 25.39 -0.84 -32.28
C SER A 45 24.27 -0.14 -33.04
N THR A 46 24.04 -0.49 -34.32
CA THR A 46 22.96 0.06 -35.15
C THR A 46 21.76 -0.87 -35.29
N SER A 47 21.90 -2.15 -34.88
CA SER A 47 20.87 -3.19 -35.08
C SER A 47 20.28 -3.72 -33.77
N ILE A 48 20.99 -3.56 -32.65
CA ILE A 48 20.56 -4.00 -31.33
C ILE A 48 19.90 -2.84 -30.59
N GLU A 49 18.59 -2.97 -30.38
CA GLU A 49 17.82 -1.99 -29.60
C GLU A 49 18.07 -2.14 -28.08
N ARG A 50 18.16 -3.40 -27.61
CA ARG A 50 18.22 -3.72 -26.18
C ARG A 50 19.04 -4.95 -25.87
N ILE A 51 19.62 -4.93 -24.68
CA ILE A 51 20.38 -6.04 -24.11
C ILE A 51 19.60 -6.57 -22.90
N PHE A 52 19.31 -7.88 -22.91
CA PHE A 52 18.68 -8.57 -21.79
C PHE A 52 19.65 -9.60 -21.22
N VAL A 53 20.04 -9.42 -19.97
CA VAL A 53 20.78 -10.43 -19.21
C VAL A 53 19.78 -11.45 -18.67
N ILE A 54 19.90 -12.71 -19.09
CA ILE A 54 18.93 -13.77 -18.78
C ILE A 54 19.47 -14.86 -17.84
N GLY A 55 20.64 -14.61 -17.22
CA GLY A 55 21.27 -15.51 -16.24
C GLY A 55 22.70 -15.90 -16.62
N GLY A 56 23.40 -16.75 -15.84
CA GLY A 56 22.99 -17.37 -14.57
C GLY A 56 23.31 -16.54 -13.33
N GLY A 57 23.35 -17.15 -12.13
CA GLY A 57 23.52 -16.45 -10.85
C GLY A 57 24.79 -15.57 -10.74
N GLU A 58 25.93 -16.02 -11.28
CA GLU A 58 27.17 -15.22 -11.36
C GLU A 58 26.98 -14.00 -12.28
N ILE A 59 26.36 -14.20 -13.44
CA ILE A 59 26.11 -13.12 -14.41
C ILE A 59 25.11 -12.11 -13.85
N PHE A 60 24.06 -12.54 -13.15
CA PHE A 60 23.15 -11.63 -12.46
C PHE A 60 23.86 -10.83 -11.37
N ARG A 61 24.82 -11.43 -10.65
CA ARG A 61 25.64 -10.71 -9.66
C ARG A 61 26.46 -9.61 -10.29
N GLU A 62 27.07 -9.88 -11.43
CA GLU A 62 27.81 -8.87 -12.18
C GLU A 62 26.86 -7.78 -12.71
N ALA A 63 25.77 -8.18 -13.36
CA ALA A 63 24.82 -7.28 -14.01
C ALA A 63 24.09 -6.35 -13.02
N LEU A 64 23.62 -6.86 -11.88
CA LEU A 64 22.88 -6.04 -10.90
C LEU A 64 23.77 -4.95 -10.27
N ASN A 65 25.07 -5.20 -10.16
CA ASN A 65 26.04 -4.22 -9.67
C ASN A 65 26.53 -3.26 -10.77
N ALA A 66 26.34 -3.60 -12.04
CA ALA A 66 26.78 -2.80 -13.17
C ALA A 66 25.91 -1.52 -13.31
N PRO A 67 26.49 -0.32 -13.42
CA PRO A 67 25.75 0.93 -13.55
C PRO A 67 24.84 0.97 -14.80
N GLU A 68 25.15 0.17 -15.81
CA GLU A 68 24.39 0.00 -17.06
C GLU A 68 23.10 -0.80 -16.88
N CYS A 69 22.89 -1.50 -15.75
CA CYS A 69 21.63 -2.21 -15.50
C CYS A 69 20.52 -1.23 -15.14
N GLU A 70 19.69 -0.91 -16.13
CA GLU A 70 18.62 0.09 -16.00
C GLU A 70 17.34 -0.45 -15.32
N ALA A 71 17.01 -1.72 -15.58
CA ALA A 71 15.80 -2.35 -15.07
C ALA A 71 16.00 -3.83 -14.78
N ILE A 72 15.21 -4.35 -13.84
CA ILE A 72 15.19 -5.75 -13.43
C ILE A 72 13.78 -6.27 -13.63
N HIS A 73 13.62 -7.29 -14.48
CA HIS A 73 12.36 -7.99 -14.66
C HIS A 73 12.41 -9.33 -13.92
N VAL A 74 11.55 -9.48 -12.92
CA VAL A 74 11.50 -10.67 -12.07
C VAL A 74 10.13 -11.30 -12.13
N THR A 75 10.11 -12.61 -12.38
CA THR A 75 8.93 -13.43 -12.10
C THR A 75 9.04 -13.96 -10.69
N GLU A 76 8.21 -13.46 -9.80
CA GLU A 76 8.19 -13.90 -8.40
C GLU A 76 7.30 -15.12 -8.27
N ILE A 77 7.92 -16.27 -8.04
CA ILE A 77 7.25 -17.56 -7.84
C ILE A 77 6.92 -17.73 -6.36
N GLN A 78 5.63 -17.87 -6.04
CA GLN A 78 5.12 -18.08 -4.68
C GLN A 78 5.04 -19.58 -4.38
N ALA A 79 6.19 -20.26 -4.40
CA ALA A 79 6.30 -21.68 -4.09
C ALA A 79 7.66 -21.98 -3.43
N ASN A 80 7.69 -23.01 -2.60
CA ASN A 80 8.93 -23.54 -2.04
C ASN A 80 9.48 -24.60 -3.00
N ILE A 81 10.56 -24.28 -3.70
CA ILE A 81 11.20 -25.15 -4.68
C ILE A 81 12.68 -25.30 -4.26
N GLU A 82 13.20 -26.51 -4.33
CA GLU A 82 14.62 -26.78 -4.09
C GLU A 82 15.47 -26.20 -5.23
N CYS A 83 16.45 -25.38 -4.89
CA CYS A 83 17.29 -24.65 -5.84
C CYS A 83 18.76 -24.75 -5.45
N ASP A 84 19.64 -24.90 -6.44
CA ASP A 84 21.11 -24.88 -6.27
C ASP A 84 21.74 -23.53 -6.66
N THR A 85 20.96 -22.66 -7.32
CA THR A 85 21.42 -21.40 -7.90
C THR A 85 20.47 -20.27 -7.52
N PHE A 86 21.03 -19.11 -7.13
CA PHE A 86 20.26 -17.97 -6.64
C PHE A 86 20.65 -16.68 -7.37
N MET A 87 19.65 -15.86 -7.67
CA MET A 87 19.84 -14.46 -8.04
C MET A 87 20.28 -13.67 -6.80
N PRO A 88 21.19 -12.69 -6.92
CA PRO A 88 21.50 -11.78 -5.81
C PRO A 88 20.23 -11.04 -5.33
N PRO A 89 20.18 -10.64 -4.05
CA PRO A 89 19.09 -9.78 -3.59
C PRO A 89 19.11 -8.44 -4.33
N ILE A 90 17.92 -7.93 -4.65
CA ILE A 90 17.77 -6.61 -5.28
C ILE A 90 18.00 -5.55 -4.20
N ASP A 91 18.98 -4.68 -4.41
CA ASP A 91 19.22 -3.55 -3.53
C ASP A 91 18.16 -2.46 -3.75
N THR A 92 17.24 -2.33 -2.80
CA THR A 92 16.13 -1.38 -2.85
C THR A 92 16.54 0.10 -2.72
N THR A 93 17.80 0.37 -2.38
CA THR A 93 18.35 1.74 -2.37
C THR A 93 18.74 2.18 -3.78
N ILE A 94 19.13 1.23 -4.62
CA ILE A 94 19.53 1.44 -6.02
C ILE A 94 18.34 1.24 -6.96
N PHE A 95 17.54 0.21 -6.72
CA PHE A 95 16.42 -0.19 -7.58
C PHE A 95 15.09 0.00 -6.87
N ARG A 96 14.16 0.72 -7.48
CA ARG A 96 12.81 0.91 -6.95
C ARG A 96 11.79 0.11 -7.74
N PRO A 97 10.74 -0.43 -7.09
CA PRO A 97 9.64 -1.06 -7.80
C PRO A 97 9.03 -0.09 -8.82
N TRP A 98 8.83 -0.57 -10.05
CA TRP A 98 8.27 0.18 -11.17
C TRP A 98 6.91 -0.34 -11.62
N TYR A 99 6.74 -1.66 -11.65
CA TYR A 99 5.50 -2.30 -12.09
C TYR A 99 5.31 -3.63 -11.35
N SER A 100 4.06 -3.98 -11.10
CA SER A 100 3.70 -5.34 -10.67
C SER A 100 2.39 -5.77 -11.32
N SER A 101 2.34 -7.01 -11.82
CA SER A 101 1.12 -7.60 -12.34
C SER A 101 0.24 -8.15 -11.22
N PHE A 102 -1.05 -8.34 -11.49
CA PHE A 102 -1.86 -9.27 -10.70
C PHE A 102 -1.21 -10.67 -10.71
N PRO A 103 -1.27 -11.42 -9.60
CA PRO A 103 -0.79 -12.79 -9.58
C PRO A 103 -1.54 -13.66 -10.58
N LYS A 104 -0.80 -14.53 -11.25
CA LYS A 104 -1.32 -15.56 -12.14
C LYS A 104 -1.09 -16.92 -11.50
N VAL A 105 -1.90 -17.90 -11.90
CA VAL A 105 -1.75 -19.29 -11.48
C VAL A 105 -1.62 -20.15 -12.72
N GLU A 106 -0.56 -20.95 -12.77
CA GLU A 106 -0.31 -21.92 -13.83
C GLU A 106 0.29 -23.18 -13.21
N ASN A 107 -0.25 -24.36 -13.54
CA ASN A 107 0.18 -25.63 -12.95
C ASN A 107 0.22 -25.62 -11.41
N ASN A 108 -0.76 -24.98 -10.77
CA ASN A 108 -0.84 -24.76 -9.32
C ASN A 108 0.31 -23.93 -8.71
N ILE A 109 1.12 -23.29 -9.54
CA ILE A 109 2.17 -22.37 -9.10
C ILE A 109 1.65 -20.95 -9.30
N ARG A 110 1.58 -20.20 -8.20
CA ARG A 110 1.21 -18.79 -8.23
C ARG A 110 2.45 -17.94 -8.46
N TYR A 111 2.38 -16.98 -9.38
CA TYR A 111 3.48 -16.08 -9.66
C TYR A 111 3.01 -14.68 -10.06
N SER A 112 3.90 -13.69 -10.00
CA SER A 112 3.62 -12.34 -10.48
C SER A 112 4.83 -11.74 -11.19
N PHE A 113 4.57 -10.88 -12.18
CA PHE A 113 5.62 -10.15 -12.88
C PHE A 113 5.91 -8.85 -12.16
N THR A 114 7.19 -8.58 -11.94
CA THR A 114 7.68 -7.38 -11.27
C THR A 114 8.74 -6.73 -12.12
N THR A 115 8.69 -5.41 -12.19
CA THR A 115 9.80 -4.62 -12.73
C THR A 115 10.32 -3.71 -11.64
N TYR A 116 11.64 -3.66 -11.50
CA TYR A 116 12.35 -2.64 -10.74
C TYR A 116 13.15 -1.77 -11.70
N VAL A 117 13.31 -0.49 -11.41
CA VAL A 117 14.17 0.43 -12.19
C VAL A 117 15.24 1.04 -11.32
N ARG A 118 16.41 1.29 -11.90
CA ARG A 118 17.51 1.98 -11.23
C ARG A 118 17.15 3.45 -11.02
N VAL A 119 17.41 3.97 -9.82
CA VAL A 119 17.25 5.39 -9.48
C VAL A 119 18.61 6.08 -9.56
N ARG A 120 18.68 7.19 -10.32
CA ARG A 120 19.86 8.05 -10.37
C ARG A 120 19.68 9.22 -9.39
N SER A 121 20.64 9.38 -8.48
CA SER A 121 20.73 10.55 -7.59
C SER A 121 21.34 11.71 -8.38
N SER A 122 20.62 12.82 -8.56
CA SER A 122 21.22 14.07 -9.02
C SER A 122 22.10 14.66 -7.92
N ALA A 123 23.41 14.76 -8.17
CA ALA A 123 24.29 15.61 -7.37
C ALA A 123 23.95 17.08 -7.68
N PRO A 124 24.03 18.01 -6.71
CA PRO A 124 23.82 19.42 -6.99
C PRO A 124 24.99 19.97 -7.81
N GLU A 125 24.73 20.49 -9.00
CA GLU A 125 25.72 21.24 -9.77
C GLU A 125 26.05 22.58 -9.08
N PRO A 126 27.31 23.05 -9.13
CA PRO A 126 27.67 24.36 -8.60
C PRO A 126 27.08 25.48 -9.47
N LEU A 127 26.36 26.39 -8.84
CA LEU A 127 25.73 27.57 -9.46
C LEU A 127 26.78 28.45 -10.18
N SER A 128 26.77 28.46 -11.51
CA SER A 128 27.39 29.53 -12.29
C SER A 128 26.50 30.77 -12.28
N GLN A 129 27.00 31.87 -11.73
CA GLN A 129 26.36 33.17 -11.82
C GLN A 129 26.35 33.65 -13.28
N ASN A 130 25.17 33.88 -13.85
CA ASN A 130 24.91 35.02 -14.74
C ASN A 130 23.40 35.27 -14.84
N SER A 131 23.06 36.54 -14.71
CA SER A 131 21.73 37.13 -14.75
C SER A 131 21.12 37.11 -16.14
N ASP A 132 19.85 36.70 -16.27
CA ASP A 132 18.76 37.57 -16.73
C ASP A 132 17.40 36.87 -16.61
N SER A 133 16.38 37.69 -16.45
CA SER A 133 15.00 37.38 -16.06
C SER A 133 14.20 36.59 -17.10
N LEU A 134 13.31 35.71 -16.62
CA LEU A 134 11.91 35.55 -17.04
C LEU A 134 11.22 34.55 -16.09
N PHE A 135 9.97 34.84 -15.73
CA PHE A 135 9.14 34.09 -14.79
C PHE A 135 8.96 32.62 -15.21
N ASP A 136 9.44 31.69 -14.39
CA ASP A 136 9.00 30.30 -14.42
C ASP A 136 8.99 29.75 -12.98
N ASN A 137 7.79 29.64 -12.39
CA ASN A 137 7.60 29.16 -11.02
C ASN A 137 7.72 27.63 -10.98
N ASN A 138 8.94 27.12 -11.14
CA ASN A 138 9.32 25.77 -10.78
C ASN A 138 10.07 25.83 -9.43
N SER A 139 9.36 25.59 -8.32
CA SER A 139 10.04 25.43 -7.04
C SER A 139 10.84 24.11 -7.05
N ALA A 140 12.12 24.23 -6.69
CA ALA A 140 13.13 23.20 -6.78
C ALA A 140 12.85 22.03 -5.82
N SER A 141 12.08 21.05 -6.27
CA SER A 141 12.13 19.69 -5.72
C SER A 141 13.39 19.00 -6.25
N LYS A 142 14.03 18.15 -5.44
CA LYS A 142 15.03 17.19 -5.93
C LYS A 142 14.35 16.28 -6.96
N LYS A 143 14.33 16.70 -8.22
CA LYS A 143 13.89 15.87 -9.34
C LYS A 143 14.86 14.71 -9.44
N PHE A 144 14.41 13.53 -9.02
CA PHE A 144 15.00 12.30 -9.53
C PHE A 144 14.76 12.31 -11.04
N GLU A 145 15.82 12.37 -11.83
CA GLU A 145 15.70 12.12 -13.27
C GLU A 145 15.35 10.65 -13.45
N VAL A 146 14.05 10.38 -13.49
CA VAL A 146 13.54 9.14 -14.05
C VAL A 146 13.81 9.25 -15.55
N GLN A 147 14.86 8.57 -16.04
CA GLN A 147 14.99 8.36 -17.48
C GLN A 147 13.64 7.84 -17.99
N ASN A 148 13.15 8.42 -19.08
CA ASN A 148 11.83 8.11 -19.61
C ASN A 148 11.82 6.63 -20.07
N PHE A 149 11.44 5.71 -19.19
CA PHE A 149 11.33 4.28 -19.46
C PHE A 149 10.05 4.00 -20.28
N SER A 150 9.88 4.69 -21.40
CA SER A 150 8.70 4.63 -22.28
C SER A 150 8.40 3.21 -22.82
N PHE A 151 9.40 2.34 -22.76
CA PHE A 151 9.32 0.92 -23.13
C PHE A 151 8.78 0.02 -22.01
N LEU A 152 8.76 0.49 -20.76
CA LEU A 152 8.18 -0.25 -19.65
C LEU A 152 6.67 0.01 -19.59
N PRO A 153 5.87 -0.93 -19.05
CA PRO A 153 4.52 -0.63 -18.63
C PRO A 153 4.49 0.63 -17.75
N LYS A 154 3.43 1.44 -17.82
CA LYS A 154 3.34 2.70 -17.07
C LYS A 154 3.73 2.54 -15.61
N MET A 155 4.50 3.51 -15.12
CA MET A 155 5.10 3.56 -13.79
C MET A 155 4.05 3.38 -12.69
N ILE A 156 4.38 2.66 -11.60
CA ILE A 156 3.61 2.65 -10.35
C ILE A 156 3.34 4.08 -9.87
N PHE A 157 4.25 5.04 -10.11
CA PHE A 157 4.07 6.44 -9.74
C PHE A 157 3.08 7.22 -10.61
N GLU A 158 2.85 6.87 -11.89
CA GLU A 158 1.75 7.47 -12.67
C GLU A 158 0.36 6.97 -12.20
N ARG A 159 0.34 5.96 -11.33
CA ARG A 159 -0.85 5.37 -10.72
C ARG A 159 -0.62 5.03 -9.24
N HIS A 160 0.11 5.89 -8.51
CA HIS A 160 0.42 5.61 -7.10
C HIS A 160 -0.91 5.54 -6.34
N GLY A 161 -1.10 4.51 -5.50
CA GLY A 161 -2.39 4.32 -4.80
C GLY A 161 -2.80 5.53 -3.94
N GLU A 162 -1.82 6.30 -3.46
CA GLU A 162 -2.06 7.57 -2.75
C GLU A 162 -2.76 8.63 -3.59
N TYR A 163 -2.59 8.63 -4.92
CA TYR A 163 -3.33 9.56 -5.78
C TYR A 163 -4.84 9.31 -5.74
N MET A 164 -5.32 8.12 -5.36
CA MET A 164 -6.76 7.91 -5.14
C MET A 164 -7.29 8.81 -4.01
N TYR A 165 -6.49 8.97 -2.95
CA TYR A 165 -6.80 9.86 -1.84
C TYR A 165 -6.58 11.33 -2.23
N LEU A 166 -5.41 11.68 -2.80
CA LEU A 166 -5.08 13.07 -3.14
C LEU A 166 -6.01 13.66 -4.19
N ASN A 167 -6.40 12.89 -5.20
CA ASN A 167 -7.34 13.35 -6.22
C ASN A 167 -8.72 13.61 -5.61
N LEU A 168 -9.18 12.74 -4.69
CA LEU A 168 -10.46 12.93 -4.01
C LEU A 168 -10.43 14.17 -3.09
N VAL A 169 -9.32 14.41 -2.38
CA VAL A 169 -9.12 15.66 -1.61
C VAL A 169 -9.19 16.88 -2.53
N GLN A 170 -8.47 16.85 -3.65
CA GLN A 170 -8.45 17.95 -4.63
C GLN A 170 -9.84 18.21 -5.23
N GLU A 171 -10.59 17.14 -5.53
CA GLU A 171 -11.96 17.22 -6.03
C GLU A 171 -12.89 17.86 -5.00
N ILE A 172 -12.86 17.40 -3.74
CA ILE A 172 -13.69 17.97 -2.67
C ILE A 172 -13.35 19.44 -2.41
N ILE A 173 -12.07 19.82 -2.41
CA ILE A 173 -11.67 21.21 -2.22
C ILE A 173 -12.13 22.10 -3.38
N SER A 174 -12.12 21.59 -4.61
CA SER A 174 -12.42 22.39 -5.80
C SER A 174 -13.90 22.44 -6.18
N GLN A 175 -14.65 21.35 -5.92
CA GLN A 175 -16.02 21.15 -6.41
C GLN A 175 -16.99 20.72 -5.29
N GLY A 176 -16.49 20.48 -4.08
CA GLY A 176 -17.31 20.05 -2.96
C GLY A 176 -18.39 21.06 -2.59
N THR A 177 -19.56 20.56 -2.20
CA THR A 177 -20.65 21.39 -1.74
C THR A 177 -20.38 21.86 -0.32
N THR A 178 -20.44 23.18 -0.10
CA THR A 178 -20.37 23.77 1.23
C THR A 178 -21.58 23.36 2.07
N LYS A 179 -21.34 22.79 3.25
CA LYS A 179 -22.36 22.42 4.22
C LYS A 179 -21.99 22.97 5.59
N GLY A 180 -23.00 23.39 6.36
CA GLY A 180 -22.86 23.45 7.81
C GLY A 180 -22.69 22.04 8.38
N ASP A 181 -22.16 21.93 9.59
CA ASP A 181 -21.95 20.65 10.26
C ASP A 181 -22.24 20.76 11.77
N ARG A 182 -22.27 19.62 12.46
CA ARG A 182 -22.59 19.58 13.90
C ARG A 182 -21.56 20.30 14.78
N THR A 183 -20.32 20.45 14.31
CA THR A 183 -19.22 21.09 15.06
C THR A 183 -19.20 22.62 14.87
N GLY A 184 -19.95 23.14 13.90
CA GLY A 184 -19.95 24.57 13.54
C GLY A 184 -18.74 25.03 12.73
N THR A 185 -17.84 24.11 12.34
CA THR A 185 -16.64 24.41 11.54
C THR A 185 -16.97 24.66 10.07
N GLY A 186 -18.01 24.00 9.55
CA GLY A 186 -18.30 23.92 8.12
C GLY A 186 -17.44 22.88 7.41
N THR A 187 -18.00 22.32 6.34
CA THR A 187 -17.31 21.35 5.47
C THR A 187 -17.51 21.65 3.99
N LEU A 188 -16.55 21.23 3.17
CA LEU A 188 -16.73 20.94 1.75
C LEU A 188 -16.94 19.43 1.62
N SER A 189 -17.97 18.99 0.89
CA SER A 189 -18.30 17.56 0.83
C SER A 189 -18.76 17.10 -0.56
N THR A 190 -18.59 15.80 -0.79
CA THR A 190 -19.22 15.06 -1.89
C THR A 190 -19.83 13.76 -1.34
N PHE A 191 -20.68 13.10 -2.12
CA PHE A 191 -21.40 11.90 -1.69
C PHE A 191 -21.17 10.73 -2.64
N GLY A 192 -20.70 9.61 -2.09
CA GLY A 192 -20.43 8.39 -2.85
C GLY A 192 -19.07 8.42 -3.53
N CYS A 193 -18.05 7.86 -2.87
CA CYS A 193 -16.71 7.72 -3.42
C CYS A 193 -16.16 6.32 -3.16
N GLN A 194 -15.19 5.89 -3.95
CA GLN A 194 -14.51 4.62 -3.75
C GLN A 194 -13.01 4.75 -3.99
N MET A 195 -12.21 4.20 -3.09
CA MET A 195 -10.77 4.00 -3.27
C MET A 195 -10.42 2.51 -3.20
N ARG A 196 -9.36 2.09 -3.89
CA ARG A 196 -8.90 0.70 -3.93
C ARG A 196 -7.39 0.60 -3.79
N PHE A 197 -6.93 -0.07 -2.76
CA PHE A 197 -5.52 -0.24 -2.43
C PHE A 197 -5.10 -1.70 -2.56
N ASN A 198 -4.03 -1.96 -3.31
CA ASN A 198 -3.47 -3.29 -3.46
C ASN A 198 -2.54 -3.61 -2.28
N LEU A 199 -2.83 -4.69 -1.53
CA LEU A 199 -2.10 -5.07 -0.32
C LEU A 199 -1.03 -6.15 -0.55
N ARG A 200 -0.85 -6.63 -1.79
CA ARG A 200 -0.02 -7.81 -2.09
C ARG A 200 1.47 -7.57 -1.84
N ARG A 201 1.93 -6.31 -1.84
CA ARG A 201 3.37 -5.95 -1.81
C ARG A 201 3.70 -4.72 -0.99
N SER A 202 2.77 -3.78 -0.94
CA SER A 202 2.89 -2.57 -0.16
C SER A 202 1.70 -2.41 0.76
N PHE A 203 1.90 -1.60 1.79
CA PHE A 203 0.91 -1.33 2.81
C PHE A 203 0.51 0.14 2.66
N PRO A 204 -0.79 0.43 2.39
CA PRO A 204 -1.27 1.79 2.16
C PRO A 204 -1.33 2.55 3.48
N LEU A 205 -0.15 2.94 3.97
CA LEU A 205 -0.01 3.74 5.16
C LEU A 205 0.20 5.19 4.75
N LEU A 206 -0.90 5.91 4.80
CA LEU A 206 -0.87 7.34 4.99
C LEU A 206 -0.57 7.57 6.48
N THR A 207 0.29 8.53 6.79
CA THR A 207 0.75 8.82 8.15
C THR A 207 -0.48 8.95 9.10
N THR A 208 -0.67 8.31 10.26
CA THR A 208 0.22 8.02 11.41
C THR A 208 -0.33 6.90 12.36
N LYS A 209 -0.09 7.00 13.68
CA LYS A 209 0.29 5.97 14.71
C LYS A 209 -0.82 5.47 15.70
N VAL A 210 -0.46 4.56 16.64
CA VAL A 210 -1.22 3.72 17.65
C VAL A 210 -1.05 4.10 19.16
N LEU A 211 -2.01 3.82 20.08
CA LEU A 211 -3.07 4.78 20.41
C LEU A 211 -3.44 5.25 21.86
N GLN A 212 -2.75 5.03 23.00
CA GLN A 212 -2.99 5.83 24.25
C GLN A 212 -1.97 5.56 25.36
N GLU A 213 -1.75 4.30 25.73
CA GLU A 213 -0.63 3.90 26.61
C GLU A 213 0.74 4.10 25.95
N LYS A 214 0.71 4.38 24.65
CA LYS A 214 1.84 4.78 23.81
C LYS A 214 1.81 6.29 23.47
N GLY A 215 0.94 7.08 24.12
CA GLY A 215 0.82 8.54 23.98
C GLY A 215 0.07 9.04 22.75
N ILE A 216 -1.13 8.53 22.47
CA ILE A 216 -1.98 9.06 21.37
C ILE A 216 -3.39 9.22 21.91
N HIS A 217 -4.18 10.16 21.42
CA HIS A 217 -5.33 10.68 22.17
C HIS A 217 -6.56 10.88 21.27
N ILE A 218 -6.83 9.98 20.30
CA ILE A 218 -7.88 10.25 19.29
C ILE A 218 -9.31 10.12 19.80
N TRP A 219 -9.52 9.44 20.93
CA TRP A 219 -10.84 9.24 21.51
C TRP A 219 -11.08 10.11 22.75
N ASP A 220 -10.05 10.78 23.27
CA ASP A 220 -10.10 11.58 24.49
C ASP A 220 -11.21 12.63 24.41
N ASP A 221 -11.23 13.41 23.33
CA ASP A 221 -12.23 14.46 23.14
C ASP A 221 -13.66 13.89 23.04
N ASN A 222 -13.84 12.70 22.45
CA ASN A 222 -15.14 12.04 22.35
C ASN A 222 -15.54 11.25 23.61
N ALA A 223 -14.63 11.11 24.57
CA ALA A 223 -14.86 10.41 25.83
C ALA A 223 -14.79 11.34 27.05
N SER A 224 -14.51 12.64 26.84
CA SER A 224 -14.40 13.62 27.91
C SER A 224 -15.73 13.78 28.64
N ARG A 225 -15.65 14.16 29.92
CA ARG A 225 -16.84 14.42 30.72
C ARG A 225 -17.76 15.44 30.04
N GLU A 226 -17.20 16.54 29.52
CA GLU A 226 -18.00 17.59 28.87
C GLU A 226 -18.71 17.07 27.61
N PHE A 227 -18.01 16.28 26.79
CA PHE A 227 -18.60 15.75 25.56
C PHE A 227 -19.73 14.76 25.85
N LEU A 228 -19.49 13.80 26.75
CA LEU A 228 -20.50 12.81 27.15
C LEU A 228 -21.76 13.47 27.73
N ASP A 229 -21.60 14.53 28.54
CA ASP A 229 -22.72 15.31 29.07
C ASP A 229 -23.48 16.04 27.95
N SER A 230 -22.76 16.62 27.00
CA SER A 230 -23.36 17.36 25.87
C SER A 230 -24.27 16.50 24.98
N ILE A 231 -24.03 15.19 24.92
CA ILE A 231 -24.81 14.23 24.15
C ILE A 231 -25.83 13.43 25.00
N GLY A 232 -26.00 13.81 26.27
CA GLY A 232 -27.00 13.20 27.16
C GLY A 232 -26.58 11.87 27.79
N LEU A 233 -25.28 11.56 27.82
CA LEU A 233 -24.70 10.39 28.49
C LEU A 233 -24.08 10.80 29.85
N SER A 234 -24.82 11.54 30.68
CA SER A 234 -24.32 12.07 31.96
C SER A 234 -23.92 10.99 32.97
N ASP A 235 -24.63 9.86 32.97
CA ASP A 235 -24.41 8.74 33.88
C ASP A 235 -23.23 7.83 33.44
N ARG A 236 -22.65 8.09 32.27
CA ARG A 236 -21.53 7.35 31.68
C ARG A 236 -20.21 7.78 32.32
N GLU A 237 -19.34 6.85 32.70
CA GLU A 237 -18.00 7.20 33.21
C GLU A 237 -17.17 7.92 32.13
N GLU A 238 -16.33 8.88 32.52
CA GLU A 238 -15.38 9.50 31.59
C GLU A 238 -14.44 8.43 31.01
N GLY A 239 -14.23 8.44 29.69
CA GLY A 239 -13.53 7.36 28.98
C GLY A 239 -14.43 6.24 28.46
N ASP A 240 -15.65 6.06 28.99
CA ASP A 240 -16.59 5.04 28.52
C ASP A 240 -17.33 5.50 27.26
N LEU A 241 -16.86 5.03 26.10
CA LEU A 241 -17.45 5.32 24.78
C LEU A 241 -18.79 4.60 24.52
N GLY A 242 -19.21 3.69 25.41
CA GLY A 242 -20.37 2.84 25.21
C GLY A 242 -20.10 1.67 24.25
N PRO A 243 -21.17 1.04 23.70
CA PRO A 243 -21.07 -0.15 22.85
C PRO A 243 -20.61 0.17 21.43
N VAL A 244 -19.45 0.80 21.25
CA VAL A 244 -18.87 1.19 19.96
C VAL A 244 -18.20 -0.01 19.26
N TYR A 245 -17.52 0.24 18.13
CA TYR A 245 -16.89 -0.71 17.20
C TYR A 245 -16.54 -2.10 17.77
N GLY A 246 -15.53 -2.18 18.64
CA GLY A 246 -15.02 -3.47 19.16
C GLY A 246 -16.08 -4.26 19.92
N PHE A 247 -16.93 -3.57 20.69
CA PHE A 247 -18.07 -4.20 21.36
C PHE A 247 -19.03 -4.80 20.34
N GLN A 248 -19.39 -4.07 19.29
CA GLN A 248 -20.27 -4.60 18.25
C GLN A 248 -19.62 -5.75 17.47
N TRP A 249 -18.30 -5.74 17.27
CA TRP A 249 -17.60 -6.81 16.56
C TRP A 249 -17.57 -8.13 17.32
N ARG A 250 -17.45 -8.08 18.65
CA ARG A 250 -17.27 -9.28 19.50
C ARG A 250 -18.52 -9.67 20.28
N HIS A 251 -19.46 -8.73 20.46
CA HIS A 251 -20.63 -8.84 21.33
C HIS A 251 -21.88 -8.24 20.69
N PHE A 252 -22.06 -8.37 19.37
CA PHE A 252 -23.20 -7.78 18.67
C PHE A 252 -24.53 -8.21 19.31
N GLY A 253 -25.37 -7.24 19.68
CA GLY A 253 -26.66 -7.49 20.32
C GLY A 253 -26.60 -7.86 21.81
N ALA A 254 -25.41 -7.90 22.43
CA ALA A 254 -25.30 -8.01 23.89
C ALA A 254 -25.79 -6.71 24.56
N ARG A 255 -26.40 -6.83 25.74
CA ARG A 255 -26.82 -5.66 26.51
C ARG A 255 -25.61 -4.99 27.15
N TYR A 256 -25.28 -3.80 26.67
CA TYR A 256 -24.22 -2.99 27.26
C TYR A 256 -24.61 -2.49 28.67
N THR A 257 -23.66 -2.53 29.60
CA THR A 257 -23.76 -1.91 30.93
C THR A 257 -22.73 -0.79 31.07
N ASN A 258 -21.45 -1.14 31.18
CA ASN A 258 -20.30 -0.24 31.31
C ASN A 258 -19.03 -0.89 30.71
N MET A 259 -17.94 -0.12 30.65
CA MET A 259 -16.68 -0.57 30.06
C MET A 259 -15.89 -1.58 30.91
N HIS A 260 -16.26 -1.82 32.17
CA HIS A 260 -15.55 -2.71 33.10
C HIS A 260 -16.17 -4.11 33.20
N ASN A 261 -17.36 -4.30 32.64
CA ASN A 261 -18.08 -5.57 32.67
C ASN A 261 -17.42 -6.62 31.77
N ASP A 262 -17.43 -7.89 32.21
CA ASP A 262 -17.07 -9.02 31.35
C ASP A 262 -18.23 -9.39 30.42
N TYR A 263 -18.00 -9.26 29.12
CA TYR A 263 -18.96 -9.60 28.06
C TYR A 263 -18.66 -10.94 27.38
N THR A 264 -17.72 -11.73 27.90
CA THR A 264 -17.35 -13.03 27.33
C THR A 264 -18.57 -13.91 27.10
N GLY A 265 -18.70 -14.43 25.87
CA GLY A 265 -19.81 -15.30 25.47
C GLY A 265 -21.17 -14.60 25.29
N GLN A 266 -21.24 -13.28 25.45
CA GLN A 266 -22.47 -12.51 25.23
C GLN A 266 -22.53 -11.95 23.81
N GLY A 267 -23.72 -11.94 23.22
CA GLY A 267 -23.95 -11.45 21.86
C GLY A 267 -23.38 -12.37 20.79
N ILE A 268 -23.12 -11.82 19.61
CA ILE A 268 -22.53 -12.52 18.47
C ILE A 268 -21.10 -12.03 18.27
N ASP A 269 -20.13 -12.95 18.31
CA ASP A 269 -18.75 -12.68 17.91
C ASP A 269 -18.64 -12.76 16.38
N GLN A 270 -18.90 -11.62 15.73
CA GLN A 270 -18.86 -11.49 14.28
C GLN A 270 -17.45 -11.66 13.73
N LEU A 271 -16.42 -11.19 14.46
CA LEU A 271 -15.03 -11.32 14.01
C LEU A 271 -14.61 -12.80 13.93
N LEU A 272 -14.97 -13.59 14.94
CA LEU A 272 -14.71 -15.02 14.94
C LEU A 272 -15.53 -15.75 13.87
N ASP A 273 -16.80 -15.40 13.67
CA ASP A 273 -17.63 -15.94 12.58
C ASP A 273 -17.03 -15.65 11.19
N VAL A 274 -16.56 -14.42 10.95
CA VAL A 274 -15.83 -14.03 9.72
C VAL A 274 -14.61 -14.91 9.50
N ILE A 275 -13.75 -15.06 10.51
CA ILE A 275 -12.54 -15.89 10.41
C ILE A 275 -12.89 -17.35 10.13
N ASN A 276 -13.91 -17.89 10.81
CA ASN A 276 -14.37 -19.26 10.61
C ASN A 276 -14.90 -19.47 9.18
N LYS A 277 -15.70 -18.54 8.65
CA LYS A 277 -16.17 -18.60 7.26
C LYS A 277 -15.03 -18.54 6.27
N ILE A 278 -14.04 -17.66 6.46
CA ILE A 278 -12.87 -17.58 5.59
C ILE A 278 -12.09 -18.91 5.57
N LYS A 279 -11.92 -19.57 6.72
CA LYS A 279 -11.18 -20.84 6.82
C LYS A 279 -11.95 -22.03 6.27
N HIS A 280 -13.27 -22.08 6.44
CA HIS A 280 -14.06 -23.30 6.24
C HIS A 280 -15.11 -23.21 5.13
N ASN A 281 -15.51 -22.01 4.73
CA ASN A 281 -16.48 -21.75 3.66
C ASN A 281 -16.09 -20.48 2.87
N PRO A 282 -14.91 -20.45 2.22
CA PRO A 282 -14.36 -19.22 1.62
C PRO A 282 -15.22 -18.64 0.47
N ASP A 283 -16.05 -19.46 -0.18
CA ASP A 283 -16.96 -19.03 -1.25
C ASP A 283 -18.27 -18.40 -0.71
N ASP A 284 -18.43 -18.32 0.63
CA ASP A 284 -19.57 -17.67 1.25
C ASP A 284 -19.62 -16.18 0.87
N ARG A 285 -20.81 -15.71 0.50
CA ARG A 285 -21.06 -14.31 0.11
C ARG A 285 -21.52 -13.44 1.28
N ARG A 286 -21.52 -13.98 2.50
CA ARG A 286 -22.01 -13.37 3.75
C ARG A 286 -20.91 -13.28 4.81
N ILE A 287 -19.66 -13.13 4.36
CA ILE A 287 -18.51 -12.87 5.23
C ILE A 287 -18.49 -11.37 5.53
N ILE A 288 -19.29 -10.95 6.52
CA ILE A 288 -19.57 -9.55 6.82
C ILE A 288 -19.31 -9.29 8.31
N LEU A 289 -18.71 -8.13 8.60
CA LEU A 289 -18.48 -7.59 9.94
C LEU A 289 -19.18 -6.23 10.04
N SER A 290 -20.11 -6.05 10.97
CA SER A 290 -20.85 -4.79 11.14
C SER A 290 -20.66 -4.17 12.52
N ALA A 291 -20.42 -2.86 12.56
CA ALA A 291 -20.52 -2.04 13.76
C ALA A 291 -21.88 -1.31 13.87
N TRP A 292 -22.69 -1.30 12.81
CA TRP A 292 -23.93 -0.52 12.79
C TRP A 292 -25.10 -1.27 13.44
N ASN A 293 -25.36 -0.97 14.71
CA ASN A 293 -26.50 -1.49 15.46
C ASN A 293 -27.50 -0.37 15.80
N PRO A 294 -28.63 -0.25 15.08
CA PRO A 294 -29.65 0.78 15.32
C PRO A 294 -30.19 0.82 16.76
N ALA A 295 -30.23 -0.31 17.46
CA ALA A 295 -30.73 -0.38 18.84
C ALA A 295 -29.78 0.32 19.84
N ASP A 296 -28.48 0.29 19.55
CA ASP A 296 -27.43 0.77 20.46
C ASP A 296 -26.92 2.16 20.12
N LEU A 297 -27.31 2.76 18.98
CA LEU A 297 -26.77 4.05 18.52
C LEU A 297 -26.86 5.18 19.57
N LYS A 298 -27.93 5.19 20.37
CA LYS A 298 -28.13 6.19 21.43
C LYS A 298 -27.28 5.95 22.67
N LEU A 299 -26.64 4.80 22.79
CA LEU A 299 -25.76 4.43 23.89
C LEU A 299 -24.29 4.74 23.59
N MET A 300 -23.95 5.00 22.33
CA MET A 300 -22.60 5.23 21.84
C MET A 300 -22.23 6.70 21.94
N ALA A 301 -21.01 6.99 22.39
CA ALA A 301 -20.47 8.34 22.39
C ALA A 301 -20.41 8.93 20.97
N LEU A 302 -20.09 8.09 19.99
CA LEU A 302 -20.13 8.46 18.57
C LEU A 302 -20.67 7.29 17.73
N PRO A 303 -21.70 7.49 16.91
CA PRO A 303 -22.15 6.48 15.96
C PRO A 303 -21.02 6.01 15.03
N PRO A 304 -20.89 4.72 14.72
CA PRO A 304 -19.79 4.18 13.92
C PRO A 304 -19.63 4.88 12.58
N CYS A 305 -18.43 5.41 12.28
CA CYS A 305 -18.13 6.01 10.98
C CYS A 305 -17.93 4.94 9.91
N HIS A 306 -17.04 3.98 10.16
CA HIS A 306 -16.89 2.76 9.35
C HIS A 306 -17.91 1.71 9.82
N MET A 307 -18.98 1.57 9.05
CA MET A 307 -20.20 0.88 9.45
C MET A 307 -20.08 -0.63 9.33
N PHE A 308 -19.59 -1.12 8.20
CA PHE A 308 -19.43 -2.55 7.95
C PHE A 308 -18.30 -2.81 6.97
N ALA A 309 -17.79 -4.03 6.99
CA ALA A 309 -16.85 -4.56 6.01
C ALA A 309 -17.32 -5.93 5.51
N GLN A 310 -17.13 -6.18 4.22
CA GLN A 310 -17.32 -7.47 3.59
C GLN A 310 -15.96 -8.01 3.14
N PHE A 311 -15.76 -9.31 3.36
CA PHE A 311 -14.57 -10.02 2.92
C PHE A 311 -14.87 -10.92 1.72
N TYR A 312 -13.85 -11.13 0.89
CA TYR A 312 -13.94 -11.93 -0.33
C TYR A 312 -12.68 -12.77 -0.48
N VAL A 313 -12.85 -14.09 -0.66
CA VAL A 313 -11.74 -15.02 -0.88
C VAL A 313 -11.76 -15.49 -2.33
N ALA A 314 -10.63 -15.36 -3.02
CA ALA A 314 -10.45 -15.92 -4.36
C ALA A 314 -8.97 -16.16 -4.65
N ASN A 315 -8.62 -17.24 -5.36
CA ASN A 315 -7.25 -17.53 -5.79
C ASN A 315 -6.21 -17.54 -4.65
N GLY A 316 -6.62 -17.95 -3.45
CA GLY A 316 -5.78 -17.91 -2.25
C GLY A 316 -5.49 -16.48 -1.74
N GLU A 317 -6.32 -15.50 -2.10
CA GLU A 317 -6.25 -14.12 -1.64
C GLU A 317 -7.47 -13.75 -0.80
N LEU A 318 -7.28 -12.87 0.19
CA LEU A 318 -8.34 -12.23 0.96
C LEU A 318 -8.41 -10.74 0.64
N SER A 319 -9.53 -10.30 0.09
CA SER A 319 -9.86 -8.88 -0.11
C SER A 319 -10.89 -8.42 0.92
N CYS A 320 -10.91 -7.12 1.20
CA CYS A 320 -11.85 -6.47 2.11
C CYS A 320 -12.45 -5.23 1.45
N GLN A 321 -13.76 -5.07 1.53
CA GLN A 321 -14.48 -3.86 1.14
C GLN A 321 -15.16 -3.28 2.37
N MET A 322 -14.84 -2.04 2.73
CA MET A 322 -15.38 -1.35 3.90
C MET A 322 -16.21 -0.15 3.47
N TYR A 323 -17.41 -0.01 4.05
CA TYR A 323 -18.27 1.15 3.87
C TYR A 323 -18.19 2.10 5.07
N GLN A 324 -17.82 3.35 4.79
CA GLN A 324 -17.73 4.44 5.76
C GLN A 324 -18.77 5.51 5.45
N ARG A 325 -19.77 5.71 6.33
CA ARG A 325 -20.85 6.68 6.10
C ARG A 325 -20.38 8.14 6.10
N SER A 326 -19.30 8.42 6.83
CA SER A 326 -18.82 9.77 7.10
C SER A 326 -17.30 9.72 7.25
N ALA A 327 -16.61 10.48 6.41
CA ALA A 327 -15.18 10.38 6.20
C ALA A 327 -14.53 11.76 6.18
N ASP A 328 -13.91 12.11 7.30
CA ASP A 328 -12.99 13.24 7.36
C ASP A 328 -11.74 12.91 6.55
N MET A 329 -11.62 13.55 5.40
CA MET A 329 -10.51 13.35 4.48
C MET A 329 -9.18 13.86 5.06
N GLY A 330 -9.19 14.84 5.96
CA GLY A 330 -7.97 15.40 6.53
C GLY A 330 -7.33 14.51 7.58
N LEU A 331 -8.11 14.07 8.56
CA LEU A 331 -7.61 13.26 9.68
C LEU A 331 -8.04 11.80 9.57
N GLY A 332 -9.35 11.53 9.48
CA GLY A 332 -9.89 10.17 9.64
C GLY A 332 -9.46 9.18 8.57
N VAL A 333 -9.65 9.54 7.29
CA VAL A 333 -9.47 8.63 6.14
C VAL A 333 -8.07 8.01 6.06
N PRO A 334 -6.96 8.76 6.22
CA PRO A 334 -5.62 8.19 6.33
C PRO A 334 -5.51 7.03 7.34
N PHE A 335 -6.08 7.20 8.55
CA PHE A 335 -6.10 6.16 9.56
C PHE A 335 -7.04 5.00 9.19
N ASN A 336 -8.20 5.29 8.60
CA ASN A 336 -9.17 4.27 8.23
C ASN A 336 -8.63 3.34 7.15
N ILE A 337 -7.89 3.87 6.17
CA ILE A 337 -7.20 3.10 5.14
C ILE A 337 -6.19 2.14 5.78
N ALA A 338 -5.30 2.65 6.63
CA ALA A 338 -4.29 1.84 7.29
C ALA A 338 -4.91 0.78 8.21
N SER A 339 -5.97 1.13 8.95
CA SER A 339 -6.63 0.25 9.91
C SER A 339 -7.26 -0.97 9.24
N TYR A 340 -8.08 -0.77 8.19
CA TYR A 340 -8.72 -1.90 7.51
C TYR A 340 -7.78 -2.66 6.59
N ALA A 341 -6.75 -2.00 6.02
CA ALA A 341 -5.66 -2.71 5.36
C ALA A 341 -4.93 -3.64 6.34
N LEU A 342 -4.66 -3.18 7.56
CA LEU A 342 -4.00 -3.99 8.59
C LEU A 342 -4.87 -5.15 9.02
N LEU A 343 -6.16 -4.92 9.30
CA LEU A 343 -7.12 -5.97 9.64
C LEU A 343 -7.18 -7.04 8.54
N THR A 344 -7.24 -6.63 7.27
CA THR A 344 -7.23 -7.55 6.13
C THR A 344 -5.95 -8.39 6.11
N CYS A 345 -4.79 -7.77 6.33
CA CYS A 345 -3.52 -8.48 6.40
C CYS A 345 -3.45 -9.46 7.58
N MET A 346 -3.97 -9.08 8.76
CA MET A 346 -4.02 -9.93 9.95
C MET A 346 -4.91 -11.16 9.72
N ILE A 347 -6.12 -10.97 9.19
CA ILE A 347 -7.06 -12.07 8.91
C ILE A 347 -6.51 -12.98 7.82
N ALA A 348 -5.95 -12.42 6.73
CA ALA A 348 -5.30 -13.19 5.68
C ALA A 348 -4.19 -14.08 6.27
N HIS A 349 -3.33 -13.51 7.12
CA HIS A 349 -2.22 -14.20 7.76
C HIS A 349 -2.66 -15.44 8.56
N ILE A 350 -3.62 -15.28 9.47
CA ILE A 350 -4.08 -16.36 10.34
C ILE A 350 -4.94 -17.40 9.60
N CYS A 351 -5.42 -17.07 8.41
CA CYS A 351 -6.17 -17.98 7.52
C CYS A 351 -5.28 -18.63 6.46
N GLY A 352 -3.97 -18.36 6.44
CA GLY A 352 -3.05 -18.91 5.44
C GLY A 352 -3.28 -18.37 4.02
N LEU A 353 -3.86 -17.17 3.91
CA LEU A 353 -4.14 -16.48 2.66
C LEU A 353 -3.15 -15.33 2.42
N VAL A 354 -3.07 -14.90 1.16
CA VAL A 354 -2.33 -13.69 0.77
C VAL A 354 -3.26 -12.47 0.86
N PRO A 355 -2.84 -11.32 1.38
CA PRO A 355 -3.64 -10.10 1.31
C PRO A 355 -3.90 -9.69 -0.15
N GLY A 356 -5.17 -9.46 -0.50
CA GLY A 356 -5.63 -9.05 -1.82
C GLY A 356 -5.76 -7.53 -1.94
N ASP A 357 -6.98 -7.06 -2.15
CA ASP A 357 -7.31 -5.63 -2.26
C ASP A 357 -8.10 -5.14 -1.04
N PHE A 358 -7.80 -3.93 -0.58
CA PHE A 358 -8.67 -3.16 0.31
C PHE A 358 -9.45 -2.13 -0.51
N ILE A 359 -10.78 -2.17 -0.43
CA ILE A 359 -11.70 -1.25 -1.09
C ILE A 359 -12.38 -0.41 -0.01
N HIS A 360 -12.32 0.91 -0.16
CA HIS A 360 -12.88 1.88 0.78
C HIS A 360 -14.01 2.63 0.09
N ASP A 361 -15.24 2.24 0.39
CA ASP A 361 -16.44 2.94 -0.03
C ASP A 361 -16.81 4.01 0.99
N ILE A 362 -17.09 5.21 0.51
CA ILE A 362 -17.37 6.37 1.34
C ILE A 362 -18.74 6.94 0.96
N GLY A 363 -19.57 7.18 1.97
CA GLY A 363 -20.80 7.97 1.88
C GLY A 363 -20.47 9.45 1.79
N ASP A 364 -20.60 10.19 2.90
CA ASP A 364 -20.24 11.61 2.98
C ASP A 364 -18.71 11.75 3.15
N ALA A 365 -18.03 12.07 2.05
CA ALA A 365 -16.61 12.41 2.02
C ALA A 365 -16.45 13.92 2.16
N HIS A 366 -15.75 14.38 3.20
CA HIS A 366 -15.67 15.80 3.49
C HIS A 366 -14.30 16.27 3.95
N VAL A 367 -14.04 17.55 3.69
CA VAL A 367 -12.90 18.32 4.18
C VAL A 367 -13.45 19.43 5.06
N TYR A 368 -13.00 19.48 6.31
CA TYR A 368 -13.30 20.62 7.18
C TYR A 368 -12.71 21.91 6.62
N GLN A 369 -13.43 23.03 6.75
CA GLN A 369 -12.94 24.32 6.28
C GLN A 369 -11.54 24.67 6.85
N THR A 370 -11.29 24.29 8.11
CA THR A 370 -10.00 24.48 8.80
C THR A 370 -8.87 23.62 8.24
N HIS A 371 -9.17 22.56 7.49
CA HIS A 371 -8.18 21.65 6.90
C HIS A 371 -7.87 21.96 5.44
N VAL A 372 -8.64 22.84 4.77
CA VAL A 372 -8.43 23.17 3.35
C VAL A 372 -7.00 23.62 3.08
N LYS A 373 -6.48 24.57 3.86
CA LYS A 373 -5.11 25.09 3.67
C LYS A 373 -4.03 24.02 3.95
N PRO A 374 -4.05 23.30 5.09
CA PRO A 374 -3.16 22.16 5.32
C PRO A 374 -3.17 21.11 4.21
N LEU A 375 -4.36 20.77 3.68
CA LEU A 375 -4.50 19.80 2.60
C LEU A 375 -4.01 20.33 1.26
N GLN A 376 -4.19 21.62 0.97
CA GLN A 376 -3.54 22.24 -0.19
C GLN A 376 -2.01 22.13 -0.09
N ASP A 377 -1.43 22.33 1.09
CA ASP A 377 0.01 22.14 1.28
C ASP A 377 0.41 20.66 1.08
N GLN A 378 -0.42 19.71 1.54
CA GLN A 378 -0.23 18.27 1.28
C GLN A 378 -0.23 17.94 -0.23
N LEU A 379 -1.13 18.54 -1.01
CA LEU A 379 -1.28 18.28 -2.45
C LEU A 379 -0.05 18.66 -3.28
N HIS A 380 0.85 19.52 -2.77
CA HIS A 380 2.12 19.84 -3.42
C HIS A 380 3.19 18.76 -3.22
N ASN A 381 3.00 17.84 -2.27
CA ASN A 381 3.94 16.78 -1.99
C ASN A 381 3.70 15.59 -2.93
N LEU A 382 4.71 15.26 -3.74
CA LEU A 382 4.65 14.07 -4.59
C LEU A 382 4.63 12.80 -3.72
N PRO A 383 3.73 11.84 -3.95
CA PRO A 383 3.72 10.55 -3.25
C PRO A 383 5.07 9.85 -3.30
N LYS A 384 5.51 9.35 -2.14
CA LYS A 384 6.66 8.45 -2.03
C LYS A 384 6.18 7.00 -2.02
N PRO A 385 7.04 6.01 -2.34
CA PRO A 385 6.65 4.61 -2.29
C PRO A 385 6.02 4.22 -0.95
N PHE A 386 4.89 3.52 -1.00
CA PHE A 386 4.32 2.89 0.19
C PHE A 386 5.30 1.90 0.86
N PRO A 387 5.29 1.79 2.20
CA PRO A 387 6.11 0.83 2.92
C PRO A 387 5.64 -0.62 2.67
N THR A 388 6.45 -1.59 3.06
CA THR A 388 6.04 -3.00 3.16
C THR A 388 5.74 -3.35 4.62
N LEU A 389 4.58 -3.98 4.88
CA LEU A 389 4.24 -4.53 6.19
C LEU A 389 4.82 -5.94 6.35
N LYS A 390 5.58 -6.17 7.41
CA LYS A 390 5.98 -7.50 7.88
C LYS A 390 5.21 -7.84 9.15
N ILE A 391 4.62 -9.04 9.18
CA ILE A 391 3.88 -9.61 10.30
C ILE A 391 4.70 -10.76 10.90
N ASN A 392 4.72 -10.88 12.23
CA ASN A 392 5.32 -12.01 12.93
C ASN A 392 4.69 -13.34 12.46
N PRO A 393 5.46 -14.24 11.82
CA PRO A 393 4.91 -15.45 11.20
C PRO A 393 4.39 -16.49 12.20
N GLN A 394 4.75 -16.36 13.49
CA GLN A 394 4.34 -17.28 14.56
C GLN A 394 2.93 -17.03 15.07
N LYS A 395 2.32 -15.89 14.74
CA LYS A 395 0.98 -15.54 15.20
C LYS A 395 -0.08 -16.27 14.38
N LYS A 396 -0.91 -17.08 15.03
CA LYS A 396 -1.95 -17.92 14.36
C LYS A 396 -3.36 -17.60 14.81
N ASP A 397 -3.49 -16.66 15.74
CA ASP A 397 -4.74 -16.29 16.36
C ASP A 397 -4.90 -14.76 16.35
N ILE A 398 -6.12 -14.29 16.08
CA ILE A 398 -6.40 -12.86 15.89
C ILE A 398 -6.21 -12.06 17.19
N ASP A 399 -6.50 -12.67 18.33
CA ASP A 399 -6.44 -12.04 19.65
C ASP A 399 -5.01 -12.05 20.21
N SER A 400 -4.11 -12.85 19.62
CA SER A 400 -2.71 -12.95 20.04
C SER A 400 -1.79 -11.82 19.54
N PHE A 401 -2.24 -10.99 18.59
CA PHE A 401 -1.40 -9.95 18.00
C PHE A 401 -1.09 -8.83 18.99
N VAL A 402 0.18 -8.42 19.04
CA VAL A 402 0.63 -7.23 19.75
C VAL A 402 1.37 -6.28 18.81
N ALA A 403 1.51 -5.01 19.18
CA ALA A 403 2.11 -3.99 18.31
C ALA A 403 3.53 -4.32 17.82
N THR A 404 4.33 -5.07 18.59
CA THR A 404 5.68 -5.48 18.20
C THR A 404 5.71 -6.57 17.13
N ASP A 405 4.56 -7.19 16.82
CA ASP A 405 4.45 -8.19 15.75
C ASP A 405 4.40 -7.55 14.35
N PHE A 406 4.33 -6.23 14.26
CA PHE A 406 4.23 -5.49 13.01
C PHE A 406 5.47 -4.62 12.78
N LYS A 407 6.08 -4.76 11.61
CA LYS A 407 7.23 -3.95 11.20
C LYS A 407 6.99 -3.35 9.82
N LEU A 408 7.11 -2.04 9.72
CA LEU A 408 7.09 -1.32 8.45
C LEU A 408 8.51 -1.19 7.91
N ILE A 409 8.71 -1.61 6.67
CA ILE A 409 9.99 -1.53 5.96
C ILE A 409 9.89 -0.46 4.89
N GLY A 410 10.88 0.44 4.83
CA GLY A 410 10.92 1.49 3.81
C GLY A 410 9.91 2.62 4.01
N TYR A 411 9.42 2.82 5.23
CA TYR A 411 8.52 3.94 5.55
C TYR A 411 9.32 5.25 5.68
N ASP A 412 9.20 6.10 4.66
CA ASP A 412 9.86 7.41 4.58
C ASP A 412 8.81 8.48 4.18
N PRO A 413 7.92 8.91 5.09
CA PRO A 413 6.89 9.90 4.76
C PRO A 413 7.47 11.31 4.55
N HIS A 414 6.64 12.23 4.08
CA HIS A 414 6.93 13.67 4.17
C HIS A 414 6.78 14.18 5.61
N GLN A 415 7.12 15.45 5.84
CA GLN A 415 6.95 16.07 7.16
C GLN A 415 5.48 16.09 7.59
N LYS A 416 5.25 16.01 8.90
CA LYS A 416 3.92 16.06 9.49
C LYS A 416 3.25 17.40 9.16
N ILE A 417 1.99 17.33 8.71
CA ILE A 417 1.11 18.48 8.55
C ILE A 417 0.12 18.46 9.71
N GLU A 418 0.06 19.53 10.49
CA GLU A 418 -0.84 19.62 11.64
C GLU A 418 -2.26 19.97 11.19
N MET A 419 -3.23 19.19 11.65
CA MET A 419 -4.67 19.41 11.47
C MET A 419 -5.35 19.14 12.81
N LYS A 420 -6.22 20.04 13.26
CA LYS A 420 -6.95 19.90 14.53
C LYS A 420 -8.25 19.15 14.31
N MET A 421 -8.60 18.26 15.23
CA MET A 421 -9.90 17.57 15.20
C MET A 421 -11.03 18.58 15.40
N ALA A 422 -12.14 18.39 14.69
CA ALA A 422 -13.37 19.13 14.93
C ALA A 422 -14.23 18.34 15.93
N VAL A 423 -14.50 18.92 17.09
CA VAL A 423 -15.23 18.28 18.19
C VAL A 423 -16.70 18.63 18.14
#